data_AF-A0A2S4HBX1-F1
#
_entry.id   AF-A0A2S4HBX1-F1
#
_cell.length_a   1.000
_cell.length_b   1.000
_cell.length_c   1.000
_cell.angle_alpha   90.00
_cell.angle_beta   90.00
_cell.angle_gamma   90.00
#
_symmetry.space_group_name_H-M   'P 1'
#
loop_
_entity.id
_entity.type
_entity.pdbx_description
1 polymer ?
#
loop_
_entity_poly.entity_id
_entity_poly.type
_entity_poly.pdbx_seq_one_letter_code
_entity_poly.pdbx_strand_id
1 'polypeptide(L)'
;MRLIRSILVLLLLLLVLALGLLFTIQNDVLVPLNVLVAELPAQRLSTWIILSFFLGGFAGLAASTVVILRLQASRLRLRRLLSSEKSKLERTQLVSS
;
A
#
# COMPACT_ATOMS: atom_id res chain seq x y z
N MET A 1 2.02 -3.81 20.37
CA MET A 1 2.47 -3.42 19.01
C MET A 1 1.33 -3.33 17.99
N ARG A 2 0.56 -4.41 17.71
CA ARG A 2 -0.53 -4.38 16.70
C ARG A 2 -1.66 -3.39 17.01
N LEU A 3 -2.12 -3.32 18.27
CA LEU A 3 -3.22 -2.44 18.67
C LEU A 3 -2.86 -0.96 18.53
N ILE A 4 -1.69 -0.57 19.06
CA ILE A 4 -1.15 0.80 18.98
C ILE A 4 -0.98 1.21 17.52
N ARG A 5 -0.39 0.35 16.68
CA ARG A 5 -0.27 0.61 15.24
C ARG A 5 -1.64 0.80 14.58
N SER A 6 -2.63 -0.02 14.94
CA SER A 6 -3.97 0.09 14.39
C SER A 6 -4.66 1.39 14.80
N ILE A 7 -4.51 1.80 16.07
CA ILE A 7 -5.06 3.07 16.57
C ILE A 7 -4.37 4.25 15.88
N LEU A 8 -3.04 4.23 15.75
CA LEU A 8 -2.30 5.28 15.03
C LEU A 8 -2.73 5.38 13.56
N VAL A 9 -2.92 4.25 12.88
CA VAL A 9 -3.41 4.23 11.49
C VAL A 9 -4.83 4.77 11.41
N LEU A 10 -5.72 4.39 12.33
CA LEU A 10 -7.09 4.91 12.38
C LEU A 10 -7.10 6.43 12.62
N LEU A 11 -6.27 6.91 13.55
CA LEU A 11 -6.18 8.33 13.89
C LEU A 11 -5.60 9.14 12.72
N LEU A 12 -4.60 8.59 12.02
CA LEU A 12 -4.08 9.17 10.78
C LEU A 12 -5.15 9.22 9.68
N LEU A 13 -5.94 8.14 9.52
CA LEU A 13 -7.03 8.10 8.54
C LEU A 13 -8.07 9.18 8.83
N LEU A 14 -8.49 9.31 10.09
CA LEU A 14 -9.43 10.34 10.54
C LEU A 14 -8.87 11.74 10.31
N LEU A 15 -7.58 11.96 10.59
CA LEU A 15 -6.91 13.22 10.35
C LEU A 15 -6.90 13.59 8.86
N VAL A 16 -6.54 12.64 7.99
CA VAL A 16 -6.56 12.84 6.53
C VAL A 16 -7.97 13.19 6.03
N LEU A 17 -9.00 12.48 6.52
CA LEU A 17 -10.39 12.78 6.18
C LEU A 17 -10.80 14.17 6.66
N ALA A 18 -10.50 14.52 7.91
CA ALA A 18 -10.82 15.83 8.47
C ALA A 18 -10.15 16.96 7.68
N LEU A 19 -8.86 16.79 7.33
CA LEU A 19 -8.12 17.75 6.51
C LEU A 19 -8.71 17.86 5.09
N GLY A 20 -9.05 16.74 4.45
CA GLY A 20 -9.65 16.75 3.11
C GLY A 20 -11.02 17.45 3.08
N LEU A 21 -11.86 17.20 4.09
CA LEU A 21 -13.15 17.88 4.24
C LEU A 21 -12.97 19.37 4.51
N LEU A 22 -12.11 19.75 5.44
CA LEU A 22 -11.83 21.15 5.75
C LEU A 22 -11.26 21.90 4.54
N PHE A 23 -10.37 21.23 3.79
CA PHE A 23 -9.81 21.78 2.56
C PHE A 23 -10.89 21.98 1.49
N THR A 24 -11.84 21.05 1.36
CA THR A 24 -12.96 21.16 0.44
C THR A 24 -13.90 22.32 0.79
N ILE A 25 -14.18 22.50 2.09
CA ILE A 25 -15.07 23.57 2.57
C ILE A 25 -14.42 24.94 2.43
N GLN A 26 -13.14 25.10 2.80
CA GLN A 26 -12.48 26.40 2.74
C GLN A 26 -11.94 26.79 1.36
N ASN A 27 -11.75 25.84 0.45
CA ASN A 27 -11.18 26.10 -0.87
C ASN A 27 -12.21 25.78 -1.97
N ASP A 28 -13.24 26.62 -2.04
CA ASP A 28 -14.32 26.53 -3.04
C ASP A 28 -14.01 27.32 -4.34
N VAL A 29 -12.84 27.95 -4.41
CA VAL A 29 -12.43 28.70 -5.61
C VAL A 29 -12.14 27.75 -6.76
N LEU A 30 -12.75 28.03 -7.92
CA LEU A 30 -12.52 27.33 -9.17
C LEU A 30 -11.20 27.80 -9.78
N VAL A 31 -10.25 26.89 -9.94
CA VAL A 31 -8.92 27.19 -10.49
C VAL A 31 -8.68 26.28 -11.71
N PRO A 32 -8.33 26.82 -12.88
CA PRO A 32 -7.87 26.00 -14.00
C PRO A 32 -6.51 25.39 -13.63
N LEU A 33 -6.36 24.06 -13.77
CA LEU A 33 -5.12 23.37 -13.43
C LEU A 33 -4.27 23.20 -14.69
N ASN A 34 -3.12 23.86 -14.75
CA ASN A 34 -2.13 23.66 -15.81
C ASN A 34 -1.10 22.60 -15.35
N VAL A 35 -1.03 21.47 -16.06
CA VAL A 35 -0.12 20.36 -15.76
C VAL A 35 1.12 20.35 -16.67
N LEU A 36 1.58 21.54 -17.09
CA LEU A 36 2.67 21.79 -18.06
C LEU A 36 2.38 21.31 -19.49
N VAL A 37 1.72 20.17 -19.66
CA VAL A 37 1.44 19.55 -20.97
C VAL A 37 0.03 19.87 -21.47
N ALA A 38 -0.89 20.18 -20.54
CA ALA A 38 -2.29 20.47 -20.84
C ALA A 38 -2.91 21.35 -19.76
N GLU A 39 -3.95 22.10 -20.15
CA GLU A 39 -4.84 22.78 -19.21
C GLU A 39 -6.09 21.94 -18.99
N LEU A 40 -6.34 21.63 -17.73
CA LEU A 40 -7.50 20.86 -17.29
C LEU A 40 -8.67 21.82 -17.00
N PRO A 41 -9.93 21.33 -17.13
CA PRO A 41 -11.11 22.15 -16.91
C PRO A 41 -11.11 22.76 -15.49
N ALA A 42 -11.64 23.98 -15.40
CA ALA A 42 -11.76 24.69 -14.14
C ALA A 42 -12.60 23.87 -13.15
N GLN A 43 -11.97 23.49 -12.05
CA GLN A 43 -12.54 22.71 -10.97
C GLN A 43 -12.02 23.26 -9.65
N ARG A 44 -12.64 22.85 -8.54
CA ARG A 44 -12.15 23.23 -7.21
C ARG A 44 -10.75 22.65 -7.05
N LEU A 45 -9.83 23.45 -6.51
CA LEU A 45 -8.45 22.99 -6.24
C LEU A 45 -8.44 21.73 -5.34
N SER A 46 -9.42 21.65 -4.43
CA SER A 46 -9.67 20.49 -3.57
C SER A 46 -9.89 19.21 -4.35
N THR A 47 -10.66 19.24 -5.44
CA THR A 47 -10.90 18.08 -6.30
C THR A 47 -9.60 17.51 -6.83
N TRP A 48 -8.72 18.36 -7.36
CA TRP A 48 -7.44 17.92 -7.92
C TRP A 48 -6.51 17.33 -6.86
N ILE A 49 -6.39 17.99 -5.70
CA ILE A 49 -5.52 17.53 -4.61
C ILE A 49 -6.01 16.20 -4.05
N ILE A 50 -7.32 16.07 -3.80
CA ILE A 50 -7.91 14.82 -3.29
C ILE A 50 -7.77 13.69 -4.31
N LEU A 51 -7.99 13.98 -5.60
CA LEU A 51 -7.85 12.99 -6.66
C LEU A 51 -6.40 12.51 -6.78
N SER A 52 -5.42 13.42 -6.80
CA SER A 52 -4.00 13.07 -6.83
C SER A 52 -3.57 12.27 -5.60
N PHE A 53 -4.06 12.64 -4.41
CA PHE A 53 -3.81 11.89 -3.19
C PHE A 53 -4.38 10.46 -3.27
N PHE A 54 -5.62 10.32 -3.74
CA PHE A 54 -6.26 9.02 -3.88
C PHE A 54 -5.56 8.14 -4.91
N LEU A 55 -5.20 8.70 -6.07
CA LEU A 55 -4.45 8.00 -7.13
C LEU A 55 -3.08 7.55 -6.64
N GLY A 56 -2.32 8.44 -5.98
CA GLY A 56 -1.02 8.12 -5.41
C GLY A 56 -1.10 7.04 -4.32
N GLY A 57 -2.09 7.16 -3.43
CA GLY A 57 -2.36 6.16 -2.39
C GLY A 57 -2.71 4.80 -2.98
N PHE A 58 -3.60 4.76 -3.96
CA PHE A 58 -4.00 3.53 -4.65
C PHE A 58 -2.82 2.88 -5.38
N ALA A 59 -2.02 3.67 -6.10
CA ALA A 59 -0.81 3.19 -6.77
C ALA A 59 0.21 2.61 -5.77
N GLY A 60 0.41 3.28 -4.64
CA GLY A 60 1.29 2.81 -3.56
C GLY A 60 0.80 1.50 -2.93
N LEU A 61 -0.51 1.35 -2.73
CA LEU A 61 -1.13 0.11 -2.25
C LEU A 61 -0.99 -1.03 -3.25
N ALA A 62 -1.21 -0.75 -4.54
CA ALA A 62 -1.03 -1.73 -5.61
C ALA A 62 0.42 -2.21 -5.68
N ALA A 63 1.39 -1.29 -5.67
CA ALA A 63 2.82 -1.62 -5.65
C ALA A 63 3.19 -2.47 -4.42
N SER A 64 2.71 -2.08 -3.24
CA SER A 64 2.92 -2.83 -1.98
C SER A 64 2.36 -4.25 -2.06
N THR A 65 1.18 -4.40 -2.64
CA THR A 65 0.53 -5.71 -2.82
C THR A 65 1.39 -6.64 -3.67
N VAL A 66 1.93 -6.15 -4.79
CA VAL A 66 2.83 -6.94 -5.64
C VAL A 66 4.07 -7.41 -4.88
N VAL A 67 4.70 -6.52 -4.10
CA VAL A 67 5.87 -6.87 -3.27
C VAL A 67 5.51 -7.92 -2.22
N ILE A 68 4.38 -7.76 -1.53
CA ILE A 68 3.90 -8.70 -0.51
C ILE A 68 3.64 -10.08 -1.12
N LEU A 69 3.00 -10.16 -2.28
CA LEU A 69 2.72 -11.42 -2.97
C LEU A 69 4.02 -12.13 -3.37
N ARG A 70 5.01 -11.40 -3.90
CA ARG A 70 6.34 -11.95 -4.19
C ARG A 70 7.00 -12.49 -2.92
N LEU A 71 6.90 -11.78 -1.81
CA LEU A 71 7.47 -12.19 -0.53
C LEU A 71 6.81 -13.47 -0.01
N GLN A 72 5.48 -13.59 -0.14
CA GLN A 72 4.74 -14.80 0.25
C GLN A 72 5.11 -16.00 -0.64
N ALA A 73 5.23 -15.79 -1.96
CA ALA A 73 5.65 -16.84 -2.88
C ALA A 73 7.06 -17.36 -2.57
N SER A 74 8.02 -16.45 -2.32
CA SER A 74 9.36 -16.81 -1.87
C SER A 74 9.33 -17.57 -0.54
N ARG A 75 8.54 -17.11 0.44
CA ARG A 75 8.39 -17.82 1.73
C ARG A 75 7.88 -19.24 1.54
N LEU A 76 6.89 -19.46 0.67
CA LEU A 76 6.36 -20.79 0.39
C LEU A 76 7.42 -21.68 -0.27
N ARG A 77 8.17 -21.14 -1.24
CA ARG A 77 9.26 -21.86 -1.91
C ARG A 77 10.35 -22.29 -0.92
N LEU A 78 10.80 -21.37 -0.07
CA LEU A 78 11.81 -21.64 0.95
C LEU A 78 11.34 -22.71 1.95
N ARG A 79 10.08 -22.65 2.38
CA ARG A 79 9.48 -23.70 3.24
C ARG A 79 9.49 -25.07 2.59
N ARG A 80 9.15 -25.16 1.29
CA ARG A 80 9.18 -26.43 0.55
C ARG A 80 10.61 -26.99 0.47
N LEU A 81 11.60 -26.16 0.14
CA LEU A 81 13.01 -26.59 0.07
C LEU A 81 13.51 -27.15 1.41
N LEU A 82 13.24 -26.45 2.51
CA LEU A 82 13.58 -26.93 3.86
C LEU A 82 12.91 -28.26 4.20
N SER A 83 11.65 -28.46 3.82
CA SER A 83 10.96 -29.74 4.05
C SER A 83 11.55 -30.90 3.23
N SER A 84 12.02 -30.63 2.00
CA SER A 84 12.66 -31.62 1.15
C SER A 84 14.09 -31.95 1.55
N GLU A 85 14.83 -31.01 2.16
CA GLU A 85 16.14 -31.32 2.73
C GLU A 85 16.03 -32.16 4.00
N LYS A 86 15.09 -31.83 4.90
CA LYS A 86 14.86 -32.62 6.12
C LYS A 86 14.54 -34.09 5.80
N SER A 87 13.68 -34.35 4.82
CA SER A 87 13.34 -35.71 4.43
C SER A 87 14.49 -36.48 3.78
N LYS A 88 15.47 -35.80 3.18
CA LYS A 88 16.69 -36.43 2.67
C LYS A 88 17.64 -36.82 3.81
N LEU A 89 17.83 -35.93 4.79
CA LEU A 89 18.66 -36.20 5.96
C LEU A 89 18.13 -37.38 6.77
N GLU A 90 16.81 -37.45 6.99
CA GLU A 90 16.16 -38.58 7.67
C GLU A 90 16.39 -39.90 6.91
N ARG A 91 16.29 -39.89 5.58
CA ARG A 91 16.56 -41.10 4.76
C ARG A 91 18.01 -41.53 4.83
N THR A 92 18.97 -40.61 4.82
CA THR A 92 20.40 -40.96 4.90
C THR A 92 20.77 -41.54 6.26
N GLN A 93 20.19 -41.02 7.35
CA GLN A 93 20.40 -41.55 8.71
C GLN A 93 19.80 -42.95 8.89
N LEU A 94 18.66 -43.23 8.27
CA LEU A 94 18.02 -44.56 8.30
C LEU A 94 18.79 -45.62 7.48
N VAL A 95 19.56 -45.21 6.48
CA VAL A 95 20.37 -46.13 5.63
C VAL A 95 21.76 -46.39 6.23
N SER A 96 22.26 -45.50 7.09
CA SER A 96 23.56 -45.68 7.76
C SER A 96 23.49 -46.40 9.11
N SER A 97 22.31 -46.92 9.49
CA SER A 97 22.05 -47.65 10.74
C SER A 97 21.78 -49.12 10.43
#